data_AF-F9S7A0-F1
#
_entry.id   AF-F9S7A0-F1
#
_cell.length_a   1.000
_cell.length_b   1.000
_cell.length_c   1.000
_cell.angle_alpha   90.00
_cell.angle_beta   90.00
_cell.angle_gamma   90.00
#
_symmetry.space_group_name_H-M   'P 1'
#
loop_
_entity.id
_entity.type
_entity.pdbx_description
1 polymer ?
#
loop_
_entity_poly.entity_id
_entity_poly.type
_entity_poly.pdbx_seq_one_letter_code
_entity_poly.pdbx_strand_id
1 'polypeptide(L)' 'FLAEHKVPEKNIAELKQAIESDGDISSTGQFGSNVSTWIGNMCSKAASGGWLISLTTAANVLSTGISKYYGLS' A
#
# COMPACT_ATOMS: atom_id res chain seq x y z
N PHE A 1 -11.83 0.34 -1.20
CA PHE A 1 -10.79 0.71 -2.19
C PHE A 1 -9.80 -0.43 -2.47
N LEU A 2 -8.81 -0.74 -1.61
CA LEU A 2 -7.77 -1.72 -1.96
C LEU A 2 -8.32 -3.14 -2.26
N ALA A 3 -9.30 -3.61 -1.48
CA ALA A 3 -9.97 -4.89 -1.73
C ALA A 3 -10.70 -4.93 -3.09
N GLU A 4 -11.27 -3.80 -3.52
CA GLU A 4 -11.97 -3.68 -4.83
C GLU A 4 -10.98 -3.80 -6.00
N HIS A 5 -9.71 -3.42 -5.77
CA HIS A 5 -8.61 -3.61 -6.71
C HIS A 5 -7.89 -4.97 -6.56
N LYS A 6 -8.56 -5.95 -5.97
CA LYS A 6 -8.06 -7.33 -5.81
C LYS A 6 -6.75 -7.43 -5.03
N VAL A 7 -6.47 -6.50 -4.11
CA VAL A 7 -5.42 -6.71 -3.12
C VAL A 7 -5.87 -7.83 -2.18
N PRO A 8 -5.11 -8.94 -2.05
CA PRO A 8 -5.50 -10.02 -1.14
C PRO A 8 -5.66 -9.53 0.30
N GLU A 9 -6.68 -10.03 1.02
CA GLU A 9 -7.02 -9.57 2.37
C GLU A 9 -5.86 -9.72 3.36
N LYS A 10 -5.04 -10.78 3.23
CA LYS A 10 -3.81 -10.95 4.00
C LYS A 10 -2.86 -9.75 3.85
N ASN A 11 -2.67 -9.25 2.63
CA ASN A 11 -1.81 -8.09 2.40
C ASN A 11 -2.43 -6.82 2.97
N ILE A 12 -3.76 -6.69 2.98
CA ILE A 12 -4.46 -5.57 3.63
C ILE A 12 -4.26 -5.62 5.15
N ALA A 13 -4.27 -6.80 5.76
CA ALA A 13 -3.96 -6.97 7.18
C ALA A 13 -2.49 -6.59 7.49
N GLU A 14 -1.54 -7.00 6.63
CA GLU A 14 -0.14 -6.59 6.72
C GLU A 14 0.01 -5.06 6.60
N LEU A 15 -0.77 -4.40 5.73
CA LEU A 15 -0.77 -2.94 5.62
C LEU A 15 -1.25 -2.27 6.90
N LYS A 16 -2.31 -2.78 7.55
CA LYS A 16 -2.79 -2.24 8.82
C LYS A 16 -1.71 -2.30 9.90
N GLN A 17 -0.99 -3.42 10.00
CA GLN A 17 0.12 -3.56 10.93
C GLN A 17 1.27 -2.59 10.61
N ALA A 18 1.56 -2.38 9.33
CA ALA A 18 2.57 -1.40 8.90
C ALA A 18 2.18 0.03 9.30
N ILE A 19 0.91 0.41 9.11
CA ILE A 19 0.37 1.73 9.52
C ILE A 19 0.48 1.89 11.04
N GLU A 20 0.07 0.89 11.81
CA GLU A 20 0.16 0.91 13.28
C GLU A 20 1.62 1.01 13.77
N SER A 21 2.54 0.33 13.08
CA SER A 21 3.97 0.33 13.42
C SER A 21 4.67 1.64 13.09
N ASP A 22 4.26 2.33 12.02
CA ASP A 22 4.77 3.65 11.67
C ASP A 22 4.26 4.74 12.63
N GLY A 23 3.13 4.50 13.32
CA GLY A 23 2.53 5.47 14.24
C GLY A 23 1.92 6.68 13.52
N ASP A 24 1.79 7.79 14.24
CA ASP A 24 1.23 9.02 13.67
C ASP A 24 2.28 9.79 12.85
N ILE A 25 2.26 9.55 11.54
CA ILE A 25 3.09 10.22 10.54
C ILE A 25 2.30 11.21 9.67
N SER A 26 1.03 11.48 10.02
CA SER A 26 0.11 12.31 9.22
C SER A 26 0.65 13.72 8.93
N SER A 27 1.48 14.25 9.83
CA SER A 27 2.12 15.57 9.73
C SER A 27 3.31 15.62 8.75
N THR A 28 3.82 14.48 8.31
CA THR A 28 5.05 14.42 7.49
C THR A 28 4.78 14.62 5.99
N GLY A 29 3.53 14.44 5.55
CA GLY A 29 3.19 14.41 4.13
C GLY A 29 3.80 13.23 3.35
N GLN A 30 4.35 12.23 4.06
CA GLN A 30 5.05 11.09 3.50
C GLN A 30 4.49 9.77 4.05
N PHE A 31 4.79 8.68 3.35
CA PHE A 31 4.55 7.34 3.90
C PHE A 31 5.66 6.99 4.89
N GLY A 32 5.29 6.27 5.94
CA GLY A 32 6.24 5.80 6.93
C GLY A 32 7.11 4.67 6.37
N SER A 33 8.13 4.28 7.12
CA SER A 33 9.09 3.30 6.62
C SER A 33 8.43 1.94 6.40
N ASN A 34 7.55 1.49 7.31
CA ASN A 34 6.90 0.19 7.20
C ASN A 34 5.89 0.17 6.06
N VAL A 35 5.09 1.23 5.91
CA VAL A 35 4.15 1.37 4.79
C VAL A 35 4.90 1.45 3.46
N SER A 36 6.01 2.19 3.38
CA SER A 36 6.85 2.27 2.18
C SER A 36 7.43 0.90 1.79
N THR A 37 7.94 0.14 2.77
CA THR A 37 8.41 -1.23 2.55
C THR A 37 7.28 -2.15 2.08
N TRP A 38 6.08 -2.02 2.67
CA TRP A 38 4.92 -2.79 2.25
C TRP A 38 4.52 -2.49 0.79
N ILE A 39 4.52 -1.21 0.39
CA ILE A 39 4.26 -0.80 -1.01
C ILE A 39 5.28 -1.45 -1.94
N GLY A 40 6.57 -1.40 -1.59
CA GLY A 40 7.64 -2.04 -2.36
C GLY A 40 7.40 -3.53 -2.56
N ASN A 41 7.06 -4.25 -1.48
CA ASN A 41 6.77 -5.69 -1.53
C ASN A 41 5.56 -6.01 -2.42
N MET A 42 4.50 -5.20 -2.36
CA MET A 42 3.33 -5.39 -3.21
C MET A 42 3.60 -5.10 -4.69
N CYS A 43 4.41 -4.07 -4.98
CA CYS A 43 4.90 -3.80 -6.33
C CYS A 43 5.75 -4.97 -6.85
N SER A 44 6.66 -5.52 -6.03
CA SER A 44 7.44 -6.71 -6.41
C SER A 44 6.55 -7.92 -6.68
N LYS A 45 5.48 -8.14 -5.89
CA LYS A 45 4.48 -9.19 -6.16
C LYS A 45 3.74 -8.99 -7.48
N ALA A 46 3.40 -7.75 -7.84
CA ALA A 46 2.80 -7.45 -9.15
C ALA A 46 3.78 -7.70 -10.29
N ALA A 47 5.03 -7.26 -10.15
CA ALA A 47 6.08 -7.44 -11.15
C ALA A 47 6.42 -8.92 -11.39
N SER A 48 6.39 -9.76 -10.35
CA SER A 48 6.66 -11.20 -10.45
C SER A 48 5.44 -12.03 -10.85
N GLY A 49 4.26 -11.42 -10.99
CA GLY A 49 3.00 -12.11 -11.32
C GLY A 49 2.29 -12.75 -10.11
N GLY A 50 2.81 -12.59 -8.89
CA GLY A 50 2.14 -13.03 -7.65
C GLY A 50 0.90 -12.22 -7.28
N TRP A 51 0.73 -11.03 -7.87
CA TRP A 51 -0.51 -10.27 -7.87
C TRP A 51 -0.88 -10.01 -9.34
N LEU A 52 -2.00 -10.57 -9.80
CA LEU A 52 -2.42 -10.62 -11.21
C LEU A 52 -2.91 -9.26 -11.76
N ILE A 53 -2.12 -8.21 -11.57
CA ILE A 53 -2.31 -6.88 -12.16
C ILE A 53 -0.94 -6.33 -12.61
N SER A 54 -0.94 -5.35 -13.53
CA SER A 54 0.32 -4.75 -13.97
C SER A 54 1.02 -3.98 -12.83
N LEU A 55 2.35 -3.91 -12.85
CA LEU A 55 3.14 -3.13 -11.89
C LEU A 55 2.70 -1.65 -11.84
N THR A 56 2.44 -1.05 -13.01
CA THR A 56 2.00 0.34 -13.10
C THR A 56 0.63 0.53 -12.45
N THR A 57 -0.31 -0.39 -12.69
CA THR A 57 -1.63 -0.37 -12.03
C THR A 57 -1.49 -0.57 -10.53
N ALA A 58 -0.65 -1.50 -10.09
CA ALA A 58 -0.36 -1.74 -8.68
C ALA A 58 0.13 -0.48 -7.98
N ALA A 59 1.19 0.14 -8.50
CA ALA A 59 1.76 1.36 -7.93
C ALA A 59 0.70 2.47 -7.78
N ASN A 60 -0.12 2.70 -8.82
CA ASN A 60 -1.18 3.72 -8.79
C ASN A 60 -2.30 3.40 -7.79
N VAL A 61 -2.75 2.15 -7.72
CA VAL A 61 -3.80 1.73 -6.78
C VAL A 61 -3.32 1.89 -5.34
N LEU A 62 -2.10 1.44 -5.06
CA LEU A 62 -1.53 1.51 -3.70
C LEU A 62 -1.31 2.96 -3.28
N SER A 63 -0.66 3.77 -4.12
CA SER A 63 -0.41 5.18 -3.81
C SER A 63 -1.72 5.94 -3.59
N THR A 64 -2.71 5.76 -4.47
CA THR A 64 -4.01 6.44 -4.35
C THR A 64 -4.76 5.99 -3.09
N GLY A 65 -4.84 4.68 -2.85
CA GLY A 65 -5.60 4.14 -1.71
C GLY A 65 -5.00 4.55 -0.37
N ILE A 66 -3.67 4.50 -0.27
CA ILE A 66 -2.96 4.85 0.96
C ILE A 66 -2.95 6.36 1.16
N SER A 67 -2.65 7.17 0.13
CA SER A 67 -2.70 8.63 0.23
C SER A 67 -4.07 9.13 0.69
N LYS A 68 -5.17 8.57 0.17
CA LYS A 68 -6.53 8.88 0.64
C LYS A 68 -6.74 8.54 2.11
N TYR A 69 -6.23 7.40 2.57
CA TYR A 69 -6.33 7.00 3.98
C TYR A 69 -5.60 7.98 4.91
N TYR A 70 -4.43 8.46 4.48
CA TYR A 70 -3.63 9.45 5.22
C TYR A 70 -4.11 10.90 5.05
N GLY A 71 -5.12 11.16 4.22
CA GLY A 71 -5.58 12.52 3.92
C GLY A 71 -4.62 13.36 3.07
N LEU A 72 -3.72 12.70 2.33
CA LEU A 72 -2.73 13.35 1.46
C LEU A 72 -3.27 13.67 0.05
N SER A 73 -4.43 13.13 -0.31
CA SER A 73 -5.07 13.29 -1.64
C SER A 73 -6.60 13.20 -1.57
#